data_AF-A0A3D2S686-F1
#
_entry.id   AF-A0A3D2S686-F1
#
_cell.length_a   1.000
_cell.length_b   1.000
_cell.length_c   1.000
_cell.angle_alpha   90.00
_cell.angle_beta   90.00
_cell.angle_gamma   90.00
#
_symmetry.space_group_name_H-M   'P 1'
#
loop_
_entity.id
_entity.type
_entity.pdbx_description
1 polymer ?
#
loop_
_entity_poly.entity_id
_entity_poly.type
_entity_poly.pdbx_seq_one_letter_code
_entity_poly.pdbx_strand_id
1 'polypeptide(L)'
;MKKLYILLFAVAILVFSAIEVQAQAKKYPLFEHFTQASCGPCATLNSFFQAVYENNVTNTHHVAYHTYWPGTDPMYDYNPSDIDPIISYYSVSGVPTMVMDGDVIGSPSAVSQGLIDDAAAPGSPIRIIVTESTVGSTRNVNVEVQTVGTVPAGSYRLKAAVVERLIEYGSPPGSNGETEFPNVFRQVLTATTAGDVITLAAIGESV
;
A
#
# COMPACT_ATOMS: atom_id res chain seq x y z
N MET A 1 13.59 9.38 -62.19
CA MET A 1 14.38 9.45 -60.95
C MET A 1 13.76 10.35 -59.88
N LYS A 2 13.29 11.58 -60.16
CA LYS A 2 12.61 12.45 -59.16
C LYS A 2 11.33 11.89 -58.51
N LYS A 3 10.55 11.06 -59.23
CA LYS A 3 9.32 10.43 -58.69
C LYS A 3 9.57 9.29 -57.69
N LEU A 4 10.79 8.71 -57.69
CA LEU A 4 11.16 7.62 -56.77
C LEU A 4 11.52 8.15 -55.38
N TYR A 5 12.09 9.36 -55.31
CA TYR A 5 12.42 10.03 -54.04
C TYR A 5 11.17 10.53 -53.28
N ILE A 6 10.09 10.87 -53.99
CA ILE A 6 8.83 11.30 -53.37
C ILE A 6 8.09 10.12 -52.72
N LEU A 7 8.18 8.91 -53.29
CA LEU A 7 7.61 7.70 -52.68
C LEU A 7 8.39 7.27 -51.43
N LEU A 8 9.71 7.39 -51.44
CA LEU A 8 10.57 7.07 -50.29
C LEU A 8 10.35 8.03 -49.10
N PHE A 9 10.02 9.30 -49.37
CA PHE A 9 9.70 10.27 -48.32
C PHE A 9 8.29 10.06 -47.72
N ALA A 10 7.32 9.61 -48.54
CA ALA A 10 5.98 9.30 -48.07
C ALA A 10 5.91 8.00 -47.23
N VAL A 11 6.75 7.00 -47.56
CA VAL A 11 6.85 5.75 -46.78
C VAL A 11 7.58 5.98 -45.45
N ALA A 12 8.56 6.90 -45.39
CA ALA A 12 9.25 7.24 -44.14
C ALA A 12 8.36 7.95 -43.10
N ILE A 13 7.30 8.65 -43.54
CA ILE A 13 6.35 9.35 -42.66
C ILE A 13 5.27 8.39 -42.10
N LEU A 14 5.00 7.27 -42.76
CA LEU A 14 4.01 6.27 -42.34
C LEU A 14 4.53 5.25 -41.31
N VAL A 15 5.81 5.30 -40.93
CA VAL A 15 6.42 4.43 -39.90
C VAL A 15 6.63 5.16 -38.57
N PHE A 16 6.01 6.33 -38.38
CA PHE A 16 5.70 6.82 -37.03
C PHE A 16 4.52 6.00 -36.48
N SER A 17 4.74 4.69 -36.31
CA SER A 17 3.91 3.86 -35.44
C SER A 17 3.86 4.57 -34.10
N ALA A 18 2.66 4.87 -33.62
CA ALA A 18 2.43 5.45 -32.32
C ALA A 18 3.24 4.65 -31.28
N ILE A 19 4.36 5.21 -30.84
CA ILE A 19 4.95 4.81 -29.57
C ILE A 19 3.95 5.34 -28.57
N GLU A 20 2.94 4.54 -28.24
CA GLU A 20 2.13 4.78 -27.07
C GLU A 20 3.09 4.66 -25.89
N VAL A 21 3.60 5.82 -25.46
CA VAL A 21 4.23 5.94 -24.16
C VAL A 21 3.15 5.55 -23.17
N GLN A 22 3.14 4.28 -22.75
CA GLN A 22 2.23 3.80 -21.72
C GLN A 22 2.56 4.59 -20.46
N ALA A 23 1.70 5.55 -20.12
CA ALA A 23 1.87 6.38 -18.95
C ALA A 23 1.59 5.50 -17.72
N GLN A 24 2.65 4.97 -17.10
CA GLN A 24 2.51 4.26 -15.83
C GLN A 24 2.08 5.24 -14.73
N ALA A 25 1.16 4.80 -13.88
CA ALA A 25 0.85 5.52 -12.67
C ALA A 25 2.06 5.50 -11.72
N LYS A 26 2.19 6.52 -10.88
CA LYS A 26 3.12 6.48 -9.76
C LYS A 26 2.76 5.29 -8.87
N LYS A 27 3.75 4.44 -8.59
CA LYS A 27 3.63 3.40 -7.58
C LYS A 27 3.98 3.97 -6.22
N TYR A 28 3.14 3.68 -5.24
CA TYR A 28 3.37 4.00 -3.84
C TYR A 28 3.69 2.69 -3.13
N PRO A 29 4.95 2.44 -2.75
CA PRO A 29 5.27 1.28 -1.93
C PRO A 29 4.41 1.28 -0.67
N LEU A 30 3.74 0.17 -0.42
CA LEU A 30 2.89 -0.03 0.75
C LEU A 30 3.66 -0.79 1.81
N PHE A 31 3.80 -0.19 2.99
CA PHE A 31 4.35 -0.82 4.18
C PHE A 31 3.24 -1.27 5.12
N GLU A 32 3.20 -2.58 5.36
CA GLU A 32 2.31 -3.22 6.31
C GLU A 32 3.16 -3.68 7.51
N HIS A 33 3.01 -2.97 8.63
CA HIS A 33 3.86 -3.10 9.80
C HIS A 33 3.11 -3.83 10.92
N PHE A 34 3.56 -5.03 11.26
CA PHE A 34 3.06 -5.79 12.40
C PHE A 34 3.85 -5.40 13.65
N THR A 35 3.17 -4.83 14.63
CA THR A 35 3.76 -4.25 15.85
C THR A 35 2.88 -4.52 17.08
N GLN A 36 3.32 -4.10 18.27
CA GLN A 36 2.53 -4.22 19.50
C GLN A 36 3.01 -3.29 20.63
N ALA A 37 2.09 -2.73 21.42
CA ALA A 37 2.32 -1.73 22.49
C ALA A 37 3.05 -2.26 23.74
N SER A 38 3.20 -3.58 23.88
CA SER A 38 3.95 -4.27 24.93
C SER A 38 5.17 -5.02 24.38
N CYS A 39 5.63 -4.66 23.18
CA CYS A 39 6.81 -5.21 22.53
C CYS A 39 7.98 -4.24 22.60
N GLY A 40 8.97 -4.52 23.46
CA GLY A 40 10.18 -3.69 23.60
C GLY A 40 11.00 -3.56 22.30
N PRO A 41 11.27 -4.66 21.56
CA PRO A 41 11.95 -4.57 20.27
C PRO A 41 11.21 -3.72 19.24
N CYS A 42 9.88 -3.70 19.27
CA CYS A 42 9.05 -2.90 18.38
C CYS A 42 9.33 -1.41 18.61
N ALA A 43 9.20 -0.93 19.85
CA ALA A 43 9.50 0.45 20.20
C ALA A 43 10.94 0.86 19.83
N THR A 44 11.90 -0.06 19.99
CA THR A 44 13.31 0.20 19.64
C THR A 44 13.50 0.37 18.13
N LEU A 45 12.87 -0.51 17.34
CA LEU A 45 13.07 -0.57 15.89
C LEU A 45 12.21 0.42 15.10
N ASN A 46 11.14 0.96 15.70
CA ASN A 46 10.29 1.98 15.08
C ASN A 46 11.08 3.20 14.60
N SER A 47 12.09 3.63 15.38
CA SER A 47 12.94 4.78 15.04
C SER A 47 13.68 4.64 13.69
N PHE A 48 14.05 3.41 13.30
CA PHE A 48 14.74 3.15 12.02
C PHE A 48 13.79 3.35 10.84
N PHE A 49 12.58 2.78 10.94
CA PHE A 49 11.57 2.92 9.90
C PHE A 49 11.05 4.36 9.83
N GLN A 50 10.77 4.99 10.98
CA GLN A 50 10.24 6.35 11.05
C GLN A 50 11.17 7.36 10.36
N ALA A 51 12.49 7.25 10.59
CA ALA A 51 13.46 8.12 9.93
C ALA A 51 13.41 8.06 8.39
N VAL A 52 13.11 6.89 7.82
CA VAL A 52 12.95 6.74 6.36
C VAL A 52 11.55 7.16 5.92
N TYR A 53 10.51 6.75 6.65
CA TYR A 53 9.11 7.03 6.31
C TYR A 53 8.77 8.52 6.33
N GLU A 54 9.26 9.27 7.30
CA GLU A 54 8.99 10.72 7.41
C GLU A 54 9.49 11.51 6.19
N ASN A 55 10.58 11.05 5.57
CA ASN A 55 11.10 11.62 4.33
C ASN A 55 10.30 11.20 3.07
N ASN A 56 9.37 10.24 3.21
CA ASN A 56 8.66 9.61 2.11
C ASN A 56 7.14 9.58 2.28
N VAL A 57 6.56 10.36 3.21
CA VAL A 57 5.12 10.36 3.50
C VAL A 57 4.22 10.64 2.29
N THR A 58 4.75 11.32 1.25
CA THR A 58 4.04 11.59 -0.01
C THR A 58 4.35 10.60 -1.13
N ASN A 59 5.22 9.63 -0.86
CA ASN A 59 5.73 8.64 -1.81
C ASN A 59 5.41 7.21 -1.42
N THR A 60 5.03 6.96 -0.17
CA THR A 60 4.70 5.64 0.37
C THR A 60 3.43 5.67 1.19
N HIS A 61 2.86 4.50 1.42
CA HIS A 61 1.78 4.30 2.37
C HIS A 61 2.26 3.39 3.51
N HIS A 62 1.74 3.61 4.72
CA HIS A 62 2.06 2.80 5.89
C HIS A 62 0.77 2.47 6.64
N VAL A 63 0.65 1.23 7.09
CA VAL A 63 -0.41 0.75 7.95
C VAL A 63 0.20 -0.11 9.06
N ALA A 64 -0.12 0.21 10.31
CA ALA A 64 0.29 -0.56 11.48
C ALA A 64 -0.82 -1.51 11.92
N TYR A 65 -0.55 -2.81 11.88
CA TYR A 65 -1.38 -3.87 12.42
C TYR A 65 -0.87 -4.26 13.80
N HIS A 66 -1.66 -4.00 14.82
CA HIS A 66 -1.31 -4.32 16.20
C HIS A 66 -1.73 -5.76 16.53
N THR A 67 -0.79 -6.59 16.99
CA THR A 67 -1.02 -8.03 17.22
C THR A 67 -1.49 -8.34 18.64
N TYR A 68 -2.10 -9.51 18.85
CA TYR A 68 -2.58 -9.98 20.18
C TYR A 68 -1.46 -10.36 21.18
N TRP A 69 -0.20 -10.34 20.74
CA TRP A 69 0.99 -10.76 21.48
C TRP A 69 2.16 -9.81 21.19
N PRO A 70 3.21 -9.75 22.05
CA PRO A 70 3.43 -10.54 23.27
C PRO A 70 2.68 -10.09 24.53
N GLY A 71 1.89 -9.02 24.50
CA GLY A 71 1.20 -8.50 25.69
C GLY A 71 -0.04 -7.69 25.34
N THR A 72 -0.41 -6.77 26.23
CA THR A 72 -1.63 -5.96 26.08
C THR A 72 -1.45 -4.87 25.04
N ASP A 73 -2.43 -4.77 24.15
CA ASP A 73 -2.50 -3.74 23.12
C ASP A 73 -3.95 -3.31 22.83
N PRO A 74 -4.39 -2.14 23.33
CA PRO A 74 -5.73 -1.64 23.05
C PRO A 74 -6.02 -1.37 21.56
N MET A 75 -5.01 -1.27 20.69
CA MET A 75 -5.20 -1.09 19.26
C MET A 75 -5.57 -2.43 18.60
N TYR A 76 -5.06 -3.56 19.10
CA TYR A 76 -5.52 -4.90 18.72
C TYR A 76 -6.97 -5.12 19.19
N ASP A 77 -7.25 -4.81 20.46
CA ASP A 77 -8.55 -5.07 21.10
C ASP A 77 -9.72 -4.37 20.39
N TYR A 78 -9.43 -3.33 19.60
CA TYR A 78 -10.44 -2.61 18.82
C TYR A 78 -11.13 -3.49 17.75
N ASN A 79 -10.37 -4.34 17.03
CA ASN A 79 -10.92 -5.15 15.94
C ASN A 79 -10.11 -6.43 15.68
N PRO A 80 -10.09 -7.38 16.64
CA PRO A 80 -9.35 -8.63 16.48
C PRO A 80 -9.86 -9.49 15.32
N SER A 81 -11.15 -9.41 14.99
CA SER A 81 -11.78 -10.18 13.90
C SER A 81 -11.20 -9.90 12.53
N ASP A 82 -10.73 -8.67 12.27
CA ASP A 82 -10.07 -8.33 11.01
C ASP A 82 -8.55 -8.55 11.08
N ILE A 83 -7.94 -8.30 12.24
CA ILE A 83 -6.49 -8.38 12.42
C ILE A 83 -5.98 -9.83 12.35
N ASP A 84 -6.63 -10.78 13.04
CA ASP A 84 -6.15 -12.17 13.11
C ASP A 84 -6.08 -12.86 11.74
N PRO A 85 -7.05 -12.68 10.83
CA PRO A 85 -6.92 -13.16 9.46
C PRO A 85 -5.80 -12.49 8.66
N ILE A 86 -5.49 -11.21 8.91
CA ILE A 86 -4.39 -10.50 8.23
C ILE A 86 -3.03 -11.04 8.71
N ILE A 87 -2.87 -11.27 10.02
CA ILE A 87 -1.69 -11.96 10.59
C ILE A 87 -1.51 -13.33 9.91
N SER A 88 -2.61 -14.09 9.79
CA SER A 88 -2.61 -15.41 9.17
C SER A 88 -2.27 -15.35 7.68
N TYR A 89 -2.79 -14.35 6.95
CA TYR A 89 -2.53 -14.14 5.53
C TYR A 89 -1.04 -13.98 5.23
N TYR A 90 -0.33 -13.20 6.04
CA TYR A 90 1.12 -13.00 5.92
C TYR A 90 1.96 -14.03 6.69
N SER A 91 1.33 -15.00 7.36
CA SER A 91 2.01 -15.99 8.21
C SER A 91 2.94 -15.34 9.25
N VAL A 92 2.54 -14.20 9.81
CA VAL A 92 3.33 -13.45 10.78
C VAL A 92 3.35 -14.21 12.11
N SER A 93 4.56 -14.52 12.58
CA SER A 93 4.80 -15.28 13.82
C SER A 93 5.67 -14.53 14.84
N GLY A 94 6.14 -13.33 14.51
CA GLY A 94 6.97 -12.47 15.35
C GLY A 94 6.79 -10.98 15.02
N VAL A 95 6.87 -10.12 16.03
CA VAL A 95 6.81 -8.66 15.90
C VAL A 95 8.10 -8.07 16.49
N PRO A 96 8.65 -7.00 15.89
CA PRO A 96 8.10 -6.31 14.73
C PRO A 96 8.37 -7.05 13.40
N THR A 97 7.39 -7.08 12.51
CA THR A 97 7.52 -7.60 11.14
C THR A 97 7.06 -6.53 10.15
N MET A 98 7.82 -6.34 9.07
CA MET A 98 7.49 -5.47 7.96
C MET A 98 7.18 -6.31 6.72
N VAL A 99 6.09 -5.95 6.07
CA VAL A 99 5.71 -6.40 4.73
C VAL A 99 5.75 -5.19 3.80
N MET A 100 6.34 -5.35 2.63
CA MET A 100 6.35 -4.32 1.57
C MET A 100 5.75 -4.90 0.30
N ASP A 101 4.73 -4.23 -0.25
CA ASP A 101 4.05 -4.63 -1.49
C ASP A 101 3.58 -6.11 -1.49
N GLY A 102 3.28 -6.65 -0.31
CA GLY A 102 2.84 -8.04 -0.10
C GLY A 102 3.95 -9.04 0.27
N ASP A 103 5.23 -8.65 0.22
CA ASP A 103 6.36 -9.50 0.57
C ASP A 103 6.92 -9.18 1.96
N VAL A 104 7.17 -10.22 2.78
CA VAL A 104 7.80 -10.05 4.10
C VAL A 104 9.26 -9.66 3.92
N ILE A 105 9.65 -8.47 4.42
CA ILE A 105 11.01 -7.92 4.31
C ILE A 105 11.81 -7.98 5.61
N GLY A 106 11.24 -8.55 6.68
CA GLY A 106 11.90 -8.72 7.97
C GLY A 106 11.41 -7.69 8.98
N SER A 107 12.31 -6.91 9.58
CA SER A 107 11.96 -5.95 10.64
C SER A 107 11.99 -4.50 10.15
N PRO A 108 11.54 -3.50 10.93
CA PRO A 108 11.59 -2.09 10.57
C PRO A 108 12.98 -1.59 10.11
N SER A 109 14.07 -2.18 10.59
CA SER A 109 15.43 -1.83 10.19
C SER A 109 15.82 -2.27 8.76
N ALA A 110 15.03 -3.13 8.12
CA ALA A 110 15.25 -3.53 6.73
C ALA A 110 14.82 -2.45 5.73
N VAL A 111 14.00 -1.49 6.15
CA VAL A 111 13.51 -0.42 5.29
C VAL A 111 14.61 0.61 5.06
N SER A 112 14.87 0.94 3.80
CA SER A 112 15.85 1.94 3.39
C SER A 112 15.32 2.78 2.24
N GLN A 113 15.94 3.94 1.98
CA GLN A 113 15.58 4.75 0.82
C GLN A 113 15.74 4.00 -0.50
N GLY A 114 16.84 3.24 -0.65
CA GLY A 114 17.07 2.44 -1.87
C GLY A 114 15.97 1.41 -2.11
N LEU A 115 15.46 0.77 -1.04
CA LEU A 115 14.35 -0.16 -1.14
C LEU A 115 13.06 0.51 -1.66
N ILE A 116 12.77 1.74 -1.18
CA ILE A 116 11.62 2.54 -1.64
C ILE A 116 11.79 2.94 -3.11
N ASP A 117 12.98 3.43 -3.47
CA ASP A 117 13.29 3.89 -4.82
C ASP A 117 13.17 2.74 -5.83
N ASP A 118 13.73 1.58 -5.51
CA ASP A 118 13.66 0.37 -6.36
C ASP A 118 12.22 -0.12 -6.50
N ALA A 119 11.44 -0.12 -5.42
CA ALA A 119 10.05 -0.54 -5.45
C ALA A 119 9.16 0.41 -6.28
N ALA A 120 9.46 1.71 -6.28
CA ALA A 120 8.68 2.75 -6.98
C ALA A 120 9.08 2.93 -8.45
N ALA A 121 10.36 2.67 -8.79
CA ALA A 121 10.92 2.85 -10.13
C ALA A 121 10.12 2.26 -11.31
N PRO A 122 9.56 1.02 -11.24
CA PRO A 122 8.82 0.44 -12.36
C PRO A 122 7.41 1.02 -12.55
N GLY A 123 6.97 1.95 -11.69
CA GLY A 123 5.62 2.49 -11.73
C GLY A 123 4.54 1.42 -11.49
N SER A 124 3.31 1.74 -11.89
CA SER A 124 2.16 0.85 -11.78
C SER A 124 1.30 0.90 -13.05
N PRO A 125 0.82 -0.24 -13.57
CA PRO A 125 -0.14 -0.28 -14.68
C PRO A 125 -1.57 0.06 -14.23
N ILE A 126 -1.80 0.22 -12.92
CA ILE A 126 -3.09 0.61 -12.33
C ILE A 126 -2.95 1.90 -11.52
N ARG A 127 -4.00 2.73 -11.54
CA ARG A 127 -4.16 3.88 -10.63
C ARG A 127 -5.39 3.66 -9.77
N ILE A 128 -5.25 3.89 -8.47
CA ILE A 128 -6.36 3.82 -7.52
C ILE A 128 -6.71 5.24 -7.12
N ILE A 129 -7.98 5.61 -7.26
CA ILE A 129 -8.51 6.91 -6.85
C ILE A 129 -9.53 6.64 -5.75
N VAL A 130 -9.26 7.18 -4.56
CA VAL A 130 -10.16 7.07 -3.41
C VAL A 130 -10.84 8.41 -3.21
N THR A 131 -12.17 8.41 -3.20
CA THR A 131 -12.99 9.57 -2.89
C THR A 131 -13.90 9.24 -1.72
N GLU A 132 -14.11 10.22 -0.84
CA GLU A 132 -14.85 10.02 0.39
C GLU A 132 -15.93 11.08 0.54
N SER A 133 -17.05 10.69 1.15
CA SER A 133 -18.10 11.63 1.54
C SER A 133 -18.69 11.23 2.89
N THR A 134 -19.20 12.22 3.62
CA THR A 134 -19.83 11.99 4.92
C THR A 134 -21.31 12.35 4.86
N VAL A 135 -22.17 11.41 5.27
CA VAL A 135 -23.60 11.61 5.38
C VAL A 135 -24.01 11.24 6.81
N GLY A 136 -24.26 12.26 7.65
CA GLY A 136 -24.48 12.06 9.07
C GLY A 136 -23.25 11.45 9.75
N SER A 137 -23.41 10.27 10.35
CA SER A 137 -22.33 9.49 10.95
C SER A 137 -21.71 8.44 10.00
N THR A 138 -22.20 8.35 8.75
CA THR A 138 -21.71 7.39 7.77
C THR A 138 -20.64 8.04 6.90
N ARG A 139 -19.45 7.42 6.83
CA ARG A 139 -18.41 7.77 5.85
C ARG A 139 -18.50 6.80 4.68
N ASN A 140 -18.86 7.31 3.51
CA ASN A 140 -18.89 6.55 2.27
C ASN A 140 -17.54 6.68 1.57
N VAL A 141 -17.00 5.56 1.10
CA VAL A 141 -15.74 5.49 0.36
C VAL A 141 -16.05 4.93 -1.02
N ASN A 142 -15.62 5.65 -2.06
CA ASN A 142 -15.66 5.20 -3.44
C ASN A 142 -14.22 4.99 -3.93
N VAL A 143 -13.93 3.77 -4.37
CA VAL A 143 -12.62 3.37 -4.87
C VAL A 143 -12.76 3.09 -6.36
N GLU A 144 -12.16 3.93 -7.18
CA GLU A 144 -12.09 3.76 -8.63
C GLU A 144 -10.72 3.19 -9.01
N VAL A 145 -10.70 2.12 -9.80
CA VAL A 145 -9.47 1.49 -10.27
C VAL A 145 -9.34 1.70 -11.77
N GLN A 146 -8.39 2.53 -12.19
CA GLN A 146 -8.11 2.83 -13.59
C GLN A 146 -6.98 1.94 -14.12
N THR A 147 -7.17 1.33 -15.28
CA THR A 147 -6.11 0.60 -16.00
C THR A 147 -5.39 1.57 -16.92
N VAL A 148 -4.13 1.91 -16.62
CA VAL A 148 -3.34 2.91 -17.38
C VAL A 148 -2.19 2.31 -18.19
N GLY A 149 -1.92 1.02 -18.01
CA GLY A 149 -0.90 0.29 -18.75
C GLY A 149 -1.18 -1.21 -18.80
N THR A 150 -0.27 -1.96 -19.41
CA THR A 150 -0.39 -3.42 -19.51
C THR A 150 -0.29 -4.06 -18.13
N VAL A 151 -1.39 -4.65 -17.67
CA VAL A 151 -1.43 -5.40 -16.42
C VAL A 151 -0.98 -6.84 -16.68
N PRO A 152 -0.14 -7.45 -15.81
CA PRO A 152 0.22 -8.86 -15.92
C PRO A 152 -1.02 -9.78 -15.99
N ALA A 153 -0.87 -10.96 -16.57
CA ALA A 153 -1.94 -11.94 -16.52
C ALA A 153 -2.08 -12.47 -15.09
N GLY A 154 -3.31 -12.48 -14.55
CA GLY A 154 -3.57 -12.98 -13.20
C GLY A 154 -4.99 -12.70 -12.71
N SER A 155 -5.27 -13.21 -11.51
CA SER A 155 -6.49 -12.89 -10.78
C SER A 155 -6.18 -11.81 -9.75
N TYR A 156 -6.96 -10.74 -9.76
CA TYR A 156 -6.72 -9.57 -8.92
C TYR A 156 -7.74 -9.49 -7.79
N ARG A 157 -7.30 -8.91 -6.68
CA ARG A 157 -8.17 -8.55 -5.55
C ARG A 157 -7.92 -7.10 -5.15
N LEU A 158 -8.99 -6.37 -4.87
CA LEU A 158 -8.95 -5.07 -4.24
C LEU A 158 -8.99 -5.27 -2.73
N LYS A 159 -8.06 -4.65 -1.99
CA LYS A 159 -8.13 -4.51 -0.54
C LYS A 159 -8.34 -3.03 -0.21
N ALA A 160 -9.21 -2.75 0.75
CA ALA A 160 -9.43 -1.39 1.25
C ALA A 160 -9.55 -1.45 2.77
N ALA A 161 -8.90 -0.50 3.46
CA ALA A 161 -8.84 -0.45 4.91
C ALA A 161 -9.02 0.98 5.43
N VAL A 162 -9.61 1.10 6.61
CA VAL A 162 -9.64 2.34 7.39
C VAL A 162 -8.39 2.37 8.26
N VAL A 163 -7.65 3.47 8.16
CA VAL A 163 -6.40 3.70 8.90
C VAL A 163 -6.54 5.00 9.67
N GLU A 164 -6.32 4.96 10.98
CA GLU A 164 -6.31 6.13 11.83
C GLU A 164 -4.91 6.72 11.86
N ARG A 165 -4.79 7.98 11.45
CA ARG A 165 -3.50 8.65 11.27
C ARG A 165 -2.63 8.64 12.54
N LEU A 166 -3.22 8.87 13.70
CA LEU A 166 -2.49 8.92 14.97
C LEU A 166 -3.43 8.61 16.11
N ILE A 167 -3.03 7.67 16.97
CA ILE A 167 -3.64 7.43 18.28
C ILE A 167 -2.64 7.89 19.35
N GLU A 168 -3.13 8.68 20.30
CA GLU A 168 -2.33 9.20 21.41
C GLU A 168 -2.92 8.74 22.75
N TYR A 169 -2.05 8.26 23.64
CA TYR A 169 -2.41 7.88 25.00
C TYR A 169 -1.75 8.79 26.02
N GLY A 170 -2.47 9.16 27.07
CA GLY A 170 -1.90 9.96 28.18
C GLY A 170 -0.84 9.22 29.01
N SER A 171 -0.78 7.90 28.89
CA SER A 171 0.24 7.02 29.47
C SER A 171 0.42 5.80 28.58
N PRO A 172 1.59 5.14 28.55
CA PRO A 172 1.82 3.98 27.70
C PRO A 172 0.72 2.92 27.88
N PRO A 173 0.00 2.55 26.81
CA PRO A 173 -1.10 1.59 26.90
C PRO A 173 -0.61 0.14 27.04
N GLY A 174 0.68 -0.10 26.79
CA GLY A 174 1.38 -1.34 27.02
C GLY A 174 2.75 -1.10 27.65
N SER A 175 3.55 -2.16 27.78
CA SER A 175 4.81 -2.13 28.52
C SER A 175 6.01 -1.56 27.73
N ASN A 176 5.85 -1.21 26.46
CA ASN A 176 6.98 -0.78 25.61
C ASN A 176 7.38 0.70 25.79
N GLY A 177 6.54 1.50 26.48
CA GLY A 177 6.81 2.91 26.80
C GLY A 177 6.35 3.92 25.75
N GLU A 178 5.81 3.50 24.61
CA GLU A 178 5.30 4.39 23.57
C GLU A 178 3.92 4.97 23.93
N THR A 179 3.62 6.17 23.45
CA THR A 179 2.33 6.85 23.67
C THR A 179 1.68 7.35 22.38
N GLU A 180 2.42 7.34 21.27
CA GLU A 180 1.99 7.80 19.95
C GLU A 180 2.09 6.64 18.96
N PHE A 181 0.97 6.32 18.32
CA PHE A 181 0.86 5.19 17.40
C PHE A 181 0.34 5.69 16.04
N PRO A 182 1.21 5.87 15.04
CA PRO A 182 0.80 6.39 13.73
C PRO A 182 0.23 5.30 12.82
N ASN A 183 -0.69 5.71 11.95
CA ASN A 183 -1.28 4.91 10.88
C ASN A 183 -1.84 3.55 11.32
N VAL A 184 -2.59 3.54 12.43
CA VAL A 184 -3.13 2.30 13.01
C VAL A 184 -4.32 1.80 12.20
N PHE A 185 -4.26 0.53 11.82
CA PHE A 185 -5.38 -0.16 11.18
C PHE A 185 -6.62 -0.17 12.09
N ARG A 186 -7.79 0.11 11.53
CA ARG A 186 -9.07 0.05 12.25
C ARG A 186 -10.03 -0.99 11.72
N GLN A 187 -10.17 -1.09 10.40
CA GLN A 187 -11.22 -1.92 9.81
C GLN A 187 -10.93 -2.26 8.34
N VAL A 188 -11.29 -3.47 7.91
CA VAL A 188 -11.40 -3.82 6.48
C VAL A 188 -12.73 -3.30 5.91
N LEU A 189 -12.68 -2.70 4.72
CA LEU A 189 -13.87 -2.23 4.00
C LEU A 189 -14.36 -3.21 2.93
N THR A 190 -13.54 -4.18 2.54
CA THR A 190 -13.90 -5.23 1.58
C THR A 190 -14.68 -6.36 2.25
N ALA A 191 -15.34 -7.21 1.46
CA ALA A 191 -16.18 -8.29 2.01
C ALA A 191 -15.36 -9.33 2.81
N THR A 192 -14.07 -9.46 2.54
CA THR A 192 -13.14 -10.29 3.30
C THR A 192 -11.78 -9.61 3.48
N THR A 193 -11.02 -10.02 4.48
CA THR A 193 -9.62 -9.60 4.72
C THR A 193 -8.66 -10.01 3.59
N ALA A 194 -9.02 -11.02 2.80
CA ALA A 194 -8.31 -11.40 1.59
C ALA A 194 -8.53 -10.41 0.42
N GLY A 195 -9.49 -9.49 0.55
CA GLY A 195 -9.89 -8.55 -0.49
C GLY A 195 -10.99 -9.08 -1.41
N ASP A 196 -11.64 -8.18 -2.12
CA ASP A 196 -12.70 -8.49 -3.08
C ASP A 196 -12.12 -8.82 -4.45
N VAL A 197 -12.65 -9.85 -5.11
CA VAL A 197 -12.23 -10.19 -6.47
C VAL A 197 -12.60 -9.03 -7.39
N ILE A 198 -11.63 -8.56 -8.18
CA ILE A 198 -11.82 -7.45 -9.12
C ILE A 198 -11.45 -7.90 -10.54
N THR A 199 -12.29 -7.53 -11.50
CA THR A 199 -11.95 -7.60 -12.92
C THR A 199 -11.53 -6.21 -13.35
N LEU A 200 -10.26 -6.07 -13.73
CA LEU A 200 -9.72 -4.79 -14.17
C LEU A 200 -10.28 -4.41 -15.55
N ALA A 201 -10.52 -3.12 -15.76
CA ALA A 201 -11.00 -2.60 -17.03
C ALA A 201 -9.95 -2.71 -18.14
N ALA A 202 -10.36 -2.50 -19.39
CA ALA A 202 -9.42 -2.34 -20.50
C ALA A 202 -8.51 -1.12 -20.27
N ILE A 203 -7.36 -1.09 -20.95
CA ILE A 203 -6.44 0.05 -20.86
C ILE A 203 -7.18 1.33 -21.29
N GLY A 204 -7.14 2.36 -20.45
CA GLY A 204 -7.85 3.63 -20.63
C GLY A 204 -9.22 3.71 -19.94
N GLU A 205 -9.69 2.62 -19.33
CA GLU A 205 -10.98 2.55 -18.64
C GLU A 205 -10.81 2.33 -17.12
N SER A 206 -11.93 2.36 -16.40
CA SER A 206 -11.99 2.18 -14.94
C SER A 206 -13.11 1.24 -14.52
N VAL A 207 -12.96 0.64 -13.34
CA VAL A 207 -14.01 -0.07 -12.60
C VAL A 207 -14.23 0.54 -11.22
#